data_AF-A0A2G6D356-F1
#
_entry.id   AF-A0A2G6D356-F1
#
_cell.length_a   1.000
_cell.length_b   1.000
_cell.length_c   1.000
_cell.angle_alpha   90.00
_cell.angle_beta   90.00
_cell.angle_gamma   90.00
#
_symmetry.space_group_name_H-M   'P 1'
#
loop_
_entity.id
_entity.type
_entity.pdbx_description
1 polymer ?
#
loop_
_entity_poly.entity_id
_entity_poly.type
_entity_poly.pdbx_seq_one_letter_code
_entity_poly.pdbx_strand_id
1 'polypeptide(L)' 'MREARGKGIGKTLLQRLIADAKQKYDAICLNVREENRAAITLYENMGFRKIEGSDHVNRANSMSFYMLAQFQKD' A
#
# COMPACT_ATOMS: atom_id res chain seq x y z
N MET A 1 4.08 -15.73 12.96
CA MET A 1 3.61 -14.61 12.09
C MET A 1 2.92 -15.03 10.79
N ARG A 2 3.30 -16.12 10.09
CA ARG A 2 2.56 -16.60 8.90
C ARG A 2 1.10 -16.99 9.20
N GLU A 3 0.86 -17.58 10.37
CA GLU A 3 -0.46 -18.02 10.87
C GLU A 3 -1.48 -16.88 11.08
N ALA A 4 -1.02 -15.62 11.08
CA ALA A 4 -1.87 -14.45 11.20
C ALA A 4 -2.37 -13.93 9.82
N ARG A 5 -1.86 -14.48 8.71
CA ARG A 5 -2.29 -14.13 7.36
C ARG A 5 -3.71 -14.63 7.07
N GLY A 6 -4.40 -14.00 6.12
CA GLY A 6 -5.77 -14.38 5.74
C GLY A 6 -6.85 -14.00 6.76
N LYS A 7 -6.49 -13.46 7.94
CA LYS A 7 -7.43 -13.07 9.00
C LYS A 7 -7.88 -11.60 8.93
N GLY A 8 -7.58 -10.91 7.83
CA GLY A 8 -7.95 -9.50 7.64
C GLY A 8 -7.16 -8.48 8.48
N ILE A 9 -6.22 -8.88 9.32
CA ILE A 9 -5.47 -7.99 10.23
C ILE A 9 -4.82 -6.82 9.48
N GLY A 10 -4.13 -7.10 8.37
CA GLY A 10 -3.50 -6.05 7.55
C GLY A 10 -4.51 -5.07 6.96
N LYS A 11 -5.69 -5.55 6.57
CA LYS A 11 -6.80 -4.70 6.09
C LYS A 11 -7.30 -3.79 7.22
N THR A 12 -7.57 -4.34 8.40
CA THR A 12 -8.06 -3.58 9.56
C THR A 12 -7.09 -2.48 9.97
N LEU A 13 -5.80 -2.78 10.07
CA LEU A 13 -4.78 -1.80 10.41
C LEU A 13 -4.68 -0.70 9.35
N LEU A 14 -4.67 -1.07 8.08
CA LEU A 14 -4.54 -0.11 6.98
C LEU A 14 -5.78 0.78 6.84
N GLN A 15 -6.98 0.24 7.04
CA GLN A 15 -8.22 1.02 7.06
C GLN A 15 -8.20 2.07 8.16
N ARG A 16 -7.77 1.71 9.37
CA ARG A 16 -7.65 2.66 10.47
C ARG A 16 -6.62 3.75 10.17
N LEU A 17 -5.44 3.35 9.67
CA LEU A 17 -4.40 4.30 9.27
C LEU A 17 -4.89 5.29 8.21
N ILE A 18 -5.58 4.81 7.17
CA ILE A 18 -6.13 5.66 6.10
C ILE A 18 -7.17 6.62 6.66
N ALA A 19 -8.08 6.15 7.52
CA ALA A 19 -9.10 7.00 8.13
C ALA A 19 -8.46 8.16 8.93
N ASP A 20 -7.43 7.86 9.72
CA ASP A 20 -6.71 8.87 10.51
C ASP A 20 -5.88 9.81 9.60
N ALA A 21 -5.28 9.29 8.52
CA ALA A 21 -4.46 10.07 7.60
C ALA A 21 -5.28 11.03 6.72
N LYS A 22 -6.48 10.61 6.28
CA LYS A 22 -7.42 11.44 5.50
C LYS A 22 -7.78 12.76 6.16
N GLN A 23 -7.75 12.81 7.50
CA GLN A 23 -8.06 14.02 8.25
C GLN A 23 -6.92 15.04 8.27
N LYS A 24 -5.70 14.65 7.87
CA LYS A 24 -4.47 15.44 8.12
C LYS A 24 -3.62 15.66 6.87
N TYR A 25 -3.68 14.76 5.91
CA TYR A 25 -2.83 14.75 4.74
C TYR A 25 -3.67 14.65 3.46
N ASP A 26 -3.08 15.00 2.33
CA ASP A 26 -3.76 14.92 1.02
C ASP A 26 -3.58 13.53 0.38
N ALA A 27 -2.58 12.77 0.80
CA ALA A 27 -2.29 11.44 0.29
C ALA A 27 -1.37 10.67 1.24
N ILE A 28 -1.30 9.35 1.02
CA ILE A 28 -0.24 8.50 1.56
C ILE A 28 0.40 7.67 0.45
N CYS A 29 1.69 7.41 0.57
CA CYS A 29 2.44 6.57 -0.36
C CYS A 29 3.11 5.40 0.36
N LEU A 30 3.40 4.34 -0.39
CA LEU A 30 4.17 3.19 0.07
C LEU A 30 5.03 2.65 -1.06
N ASN A 31 6.04 1.85 -0.74
CA ASN A 31 6.76 1.02 -1.69
C ASN A 31 6.41 -0.46 -1.48
N VAL A 32 6.32 -1.21 -2.56
CA VAL A 32 6.04 -2.65 -2.52
C VAL A 32 6.92 -3.38 -3.53
N ARG A 33 7.31 -4.60 -3.16
CA ARG A 33 8.02 -5.51 -4.05
C ARG A 33 7.07 -6.09 -5.09
N GLU A 34 7.52 -6.19 -6.33
CA GLU A 34 6.70 -6.67 -7.45
C GLU A 34 6.17 -8.10 -7.21
N GLU A 35 6.96 -8.96 -6.57
CA GLU A 35 6.58 -10.33 -6.26
C GLU A 35 5.51 -10.45 -5.16
N ASN A 36 5.23 -9.38 -4.40
CA ASN A 36 4.29 -9.42 -3.27
C ASN A 36 2.83 -9.20 -3.69
N ARG A 37 2.32 -10.09 -4.54
CA ARG A 37 0.96 -10.01 -5.13
C ARG A 37 -0.14 -9.84 -4.07
N ALA A 38 -0.05 -10.56 -2.95
CA ALA A 38 -1.05 -10.46 -1.89
C ALA A 38 -1.12 -9.06 -1.24
N ALA A 39 0.01 -8.39 -1.06
CA ALA A 39 0.04 -7.03 -0.53
C ALA A 39 -0.44 -6.01 -1.59
N ILE A 40 -0.02 -6.18 -2.85
CA ILE A 40 -0.46 -5.32 -3.97
C ILE A 40 -1.99 -5.32 -4.06
N THR A 41 -2.62 -6.50 -4.09
CA THR A 41 -4.09 -6.61 -4.12
C THR A 41 -4.74 -5.99 -2.89
N LEU A 42 -4.14 -6.13 -1.70
CA LEU A 42 -4.64 -5.44 -0.50
C LEU A 42 -4.60 -3.92 -0.67
N TYR A 43 -3.49 -3.36 -1.16
CA TYR A 43 -3.31 -1.92 -1.34
C TYR A 43 -4.26 -1.37 -2.42
N GLU A 44 -4.40 -2.05 -3.56
CA GLU A 44 -5.31 -1.67 -4.65
C GLU A 44 -6.77 -1.58 -4.16
N ASN A 45 -7.21 -2.58 -3.38
CA ASN A 45 -8.54 -2.61 -2.76
C ASN A 45 -8.76 -1.45 -1.78
N MET A 46 -7.70 -0.89 -1.20
CA MET A 46 -7.75 0.24 -0.27
C MET A 46 -7.56 1.60 -0.96
N GLY A 47 -7.56 1.64 -2.29
CA GLY A 47 -7.50 2.87 -3.07
C GLY A 47 -6.10 3.31 -3.48
N PHE A 48 -5.06 2.51 -3.20
CA PHE A 48 -3.74 2.76 -3.75
C PHE A 48 -3.69 2.44 -5.24
N ARG A 49 -2.88 3.19 -5.98
CA ARG A 49 -2.55 2.92 -7.39
C ARG A 49 -1.04 2.98 -7.57
N LYS A 50 -0.50 2.11 -8.44
CA LYS A 50 0.91 2.19 -8.83
C LYS A 50 1.19 3.57 -9.43
N ILE A 51 2.33 4.16 -9.06
CA ILE A 51 2.86 5.34 -9.75
C ILE A 51 3.62 4.83 -10.99
N GLU A 52 3.17 5.21 -12.18
CA GLU A 52 3.85 4.81 -13.42
C GLU A 52 5.30 5.33 -13.45
N GLY A 53 6.22 4.49 -13.91
CA GLY A 53 7.66 4.81 -13.94
C GLY A 53 8.37 4.80 -12.58
N SER A 54 7.70 4.35 -11.51
CA SER A 54 8.30 4.26 -10.16
C SER A 54 9.10 2.99 -9.88
N ASP A 55 9.22 2.11 -10.88
CA ASP A 55 9.95 0.85 -10.79
C ASP A 55 11.45 1.11 -10.49
N HIS A 56 11.98 0.45 -9.47
CA HIS A 56 13.37 0.55 -9.07
C HIS A 56 13.87 -0.75 -8.44
N VAL A 57 15.16 -1.03 -8.62
CA VAL A 57 15.83 -2.14 -7.95
C VAL A 57 15.99 -1.80 -6.47
N ASN A 58 15.46 -2.64 -5.59
CA ASN A 58 15.62 -2.50 -4.16
C ASN A 58 16.96 -3.06 -3.67
N ARG A 59 17.33 -2.81 -2.42
CA ARG A 59 18.58 -3.26 -1.79
C ARG A 59 18.83 -4.78 -1.80
N ALA A 60 17.80 -5.58 -2.05
CA ALA A 60 17.89 -7.03 -2.15
C ALA A 60 17.95 -7.51 -3.61
N ASN A 61 18.22 -6.61 -4.57
CA ASN A 61 18.26 -6.87 -6.00
C ASN A 61 16.94 -7.43 -6.59
N SER A 62 15.79 -7.13 -5.97
CA SER A 62 14.47 -7.38 -6.57
C SER A 62 13.76 -6.08 -6.97
N MET A 63 12.73 -6.16 -7.81
CA MET A 63 12.00 -4.99 -8.29
C MET A 63 11.03 -4.47 -7.23
N SER A 64 10.89 -3.16 -7.12
CA SER A 64 9.88 -2.50 -6.28
C SER A 64 9.33 -1.28 -6.98
N PHE A 65 8.13 -0.87 -6.61
CA PHE A 65 7.49 0.33 -7.15
C PHE A 65 6.74 1.07 -6.05
N TYR A 66 6.46 2.35 -6.29
CA TYR A 66 5.67 3.17 -5.39
C TYR A 66 4.18 3.04 -5.72
N MET A 67 3.34 3.10 -4.69
CA MET A 67 1.90 3.24 -4.83
C MET A 67 1.41 4.46 -4.03
N LEU A 68 0.38 5.13 -4.54
CA LEU A 68 -0.21 6.34 -3.96
C LEU A 68 -1.71 6.13 -3.74
N ALA A 69 -2.20 6.51 -2.56
CA ALA A 69 -3.61 6.72 -2.29
C ALA A 69 -3.83 8.21 -2.04
N GLN A 70 -4.49 8.90 -2.99
CA GLN A 70 -4.91 10.28 -2.81
C GLN A 70 -6.23 10.33 -2.04
N PHE A 71 -6.37 11.32 -1.18
CA PHE A 71 -7.57 11.57 -0.41
C PHE A 71 -8.30 12.75 -1.04
N GLN A 72 -9.52 12.51 -1.51
CA GLN A 72 -10.39 13.60 -1.91
C GLN A 72 -10.80 14.36 -0.64
N LYS A 73 -10.67 15.69 -0.69
CA LYS A 73 -11.32 16.57 0.28
C LYS A 73 -12.71 16.87 -0.27
N ASP A 74 -13.72 16.57 0.53
CA ASP A 74 -15.10 17.01 0.27
C ASP A 74 -15.19 18.54 0.28
#